data_AF-M0L8E2-F1
#
_entry.id   AF-M0L8E2-F1
#
_cell.length_a   1.000
_cell.length_b   1.000
_cell.length_c   1.000
_cell.angle_alpha   90.00
_cell.angle_beta   90.00
_cell.angle_gamma   90.00
#
_symmetry.space_group_name_H-M   'P 1'
#
loop_
_entity.id
_entity.type
_entity.pdbx_description
1 polymer ?
#
loop_
_entity_poly.entity_id
_entity_poly.type
_entity_poly.pdbx_seq_one_letter_code
_entity_poly.pdbx_strand_id
1 'polypeptide(L)' 'MPEQALEIISNGGRPLEDDRRRSLEDRMGADFSDVRIHTGGKAAAAADVIDAKAFTCDTDIVVNAGEYGPESPVG' A
#
# COMPACT_ATOMS: atom_id res chain seq x y z
N MET A 1 9.77 11.33 -8.76
CA MET A 1 8.71 10.91 -7.82
C MET A 1 8.19 12.15 -7.13
N PRO A 2 6.87 12.40 -7.11
CA PRO A 2 6.31 13.61 -6.50
C PRO A 2 6.62 13.62 -5.00
N GLU A 3 7.02 14.77 -4.49
CA GLU A 3 7.25 15.06 -3.07
C GLU A 3 6.09 14.64 -2.16
N GLN A 4 4.86 14.61 -2.70
CA GLN A 4 3.68 14.06 -2.03
C GLN A 4 3.89 12.63 -1.56
N ALA A 5 4.55 11.76 -2.35
CA ALA A 5 4.79 10.36 -1.98
C ALA A 5 5.69 10.25 -0.74
N LEU A 6 6.75 11.07 -0.66
CA LEU A 6 7.65 11.13 0.50
C LEU A 6 6.93 11.56 1.78
N GLU A 7 5.96 12.47 1.66
CA GLU A 7 5.15 12.92 2.80
C GLU A 7 4.21 11.82 3.31
N ILE A 8 3.63 11.00 2.44
CA ILE A 8 2.78 9.85 2.85
C ILE A 8 3.62 8.81 3.57
N ILE A 9 4.78 8.47 2.99
CA ILE A 9 5.72 7.50 3.57
C ILE A 9 6.17 7.96 4.97
N SER A 10 6.39 9.26 5.15
CA SER A 10 6.74 9.86 6.45
C SER A 10 5.58 9.94 7.45
N ASN A 11 4.33 10.00 6.99
CA ASN A 11 3.15 10.11 7.87
C ASN A 11 2.76 8.77 8.53
N GLY A 12 3.44 7.67 8.20
CA GLY A 12 3.25 6.37 8.83
C GLY A 12 2.10 5.59 8.21
N GLY A 13 2.45 4.56 7.45
CA GLY A 13 1.51 3.55 6.96
C GLY A 13 1.22 2.51 8.04
N ARG A 14 0.16 1.73 7.83
CA ARG A 14 -0.12 0.57 8.67
C ARG A 14 0.73 -0.61 8.20
N PRO A 15 1.40 -1.34 9.10
CA PRO A 15 2.08 -2.57 8.71
C PRO A 15 1.07 -3.57 8.15
N LEU A 16 1.54 -4.46 7.26
CA LEU A 16 0.71 -5.56 6.79
C LEU A 16 0.23 -6.42 7.98
N GLU A 17 -1.04 -6.79 7.97
CA GLU A 17 -1.58 -7.80 8.89
C GLU A 17 -0.79 -9.11 8.75
N ASP A 18 -0.43 -9.73 9.87
CA ASP A 18 0.41 -10.94 9.91
C ASP A 18 -0.09 -12.05 8.99
N ASP A 19 -1.40 -12.27 8.92
CA ASP A 19 -2.01 -13.33 8.11
C ASP A 19 -1.79 -13.07 6.59
N ARG A 20 -1.93 -11.80 6.17
CA ARG A 20 -1.65 -11.38 4.79
C ARG A 20 -0.17 -11.38 4.48
N ARG A 21 0.65 -10.93 5.43
CA ARG A 21 2.11 -10.90 5.30
C ARG A 21 2.60 -12.30 5.00
N ARG A 22 2.25 -13.25 5.87
CA ARG A 22 2.65 -14.65 5.77
C ARG A 22 2.16 -15.31 4.50
N SER A 23 0.94 -15.00 4.05
CA SER A 23 0.40 -15.50 2.78
C SER A 23 1.15 -14.98 1.56
N LEU A 24 1.62 -13.72 1.58
CA LEU A 24 2.42 -13.14 0.50
C LEU A 24 3.87 -13.64 0.55
N GLU A 25 4.45 -13.73 1.75
CA GLU A 25 5.78 -14.30 2.00
C GLU A 25 5.88 -15.74 1.50
N ASP A 26 4.88 -16.58 1.79
CA ASP A 26 4.80 -17.97 1.32
C ASP A 26 4.70 -18.04 -0.22
N ARG A 27 3.91 -17.15 -0.81
CA ARG A 27 3.58 -17.19 -2.24
C ARG A 27 4.62 -16.53 -3.14
N MET A 28 5.35 -15.53 -2.63
CA MET A 28 6.39 -14.80 -3.37
C MET A 28 7.81 -15.10 -2.90
N GLY A 29 8.00 -15.70 -1.72
CA GLY A 29 9.32 -16.06 -1.19
C GLY A 29 10.19 -14.86 -0.79
N ALA A 30 9.57 -13.72 -0.46
CA ALA A 30 10.24 -12.48 -0.03
C ALA A 30 9.76 -12.09 1.38
N ASP A 31 10.53 -11.27 2.10
CA ASP A 31 10.13 -10.75 3.42
C ASP A 31 9.20 -9.53 3.23
N PHE A 32 8.00 -9.59 3.82
CA PHE A 32 7.03 -8.48 3.78
C PHE A 32 6.90 -7.80 5.16
N SER A 33 7.86 -8.02 6.07
CA SER A 33 7.83 -7.51 7.44
C SER A 33 8.00 -6.00 7.51
N ASP A 34 8.77 -5.43 6.57
CA ASP A 34 8.95 -3.99 6.45
C ASP A 34 7.84 -3.32 5.62
N VAL A 35 6.91 -4.11 5.05
CA VAL A 35 5.90 -3.58 4.13
C VAL A 35 4.82 -2.78 4.86
N ARG A 36 4.60 -1.55 4.40
CA ARG A 36 3.64 -0.60 4.97
C ARG A 36 2.58 -0.21 3.96
N ILE A 37 1.32 -0.35 4.36
CA ILE A 37 0.17 0.06 3.57
C ILE A 37 -0.25 1.47 4.00
N HIS A 38 -0.24 2.39 3.04
CA HIS A 38 -0.73 3.75 3.17
C HIS A 38 -2.12 3.84 2.58
N THR A 39 -3.11 4.01 3.46
CA THR A 39 -4.51 4.23 3.10
C THR A 39 -4.99 5.53 3.75
N GLY A 40 -5.76 6.32 3.01
CA GLY A 40 -6.29 7.60 3.49
C GLY A 40 -6.24 8.69 2.43
N GLY A 41 -6.73 9.89 2.78
CA GLY A 41 -6.90 10.99 1.82
C GLY A 41 -5.60 11.41 1.12
N LYS A 42 -4.45 11.39 1.82
CA LYS A 42 -3.14 11.72 1.22
C LYS A 42 -2.65 10.63 0.25
N ALA A 43 -2.79 9.37 0.62
CA ALA A 43 -2.48 8.22 -0.24
C ALA A 43 -3.33 8.24 -1.52
N ALA A 44 -4.61 8.54 -1.38
CA ALA A 44 -5.53 8.68 -2.49
C ALA A 44 -5.14 9.81 -3.43
N ALA A 45 -4.83 11.00 -2.90
CA ALA A 45 -4.40 12.12 -3.72
C ALA A 45 -3.12 11.80 -4.52
N ALA A 46 -2.17 11.05 -3.94
CA ALA A 46 -0.96 10.68 -4.66
C ALA A 46 -1.19 9.60 -5.72
N ALA A 47 -2.08 8.64 -5.46
CA ALA A 47 -2.45 7.63 -6.45
C ALA A 47 -3.25 8.26 -7.61
N ASP A 48 -4.09 9.25 -7.32
CA ASP A 48 -4.86 10.05 -8.29
C ASP A 48 -3.94 10.86 -9.23
N VAL A 49 -2.87 11.45 -8.69
CA VAL A 49 -1.87 12.22 -9.46
C VAL A 49 -1.24 11.39 -10.59
N ILE A 50 -1.11 10.08 -10.41
CA ILE A 50 -0.52 9.17 -11.40
C ILE A 50 -1.57 8.30 -12.11
N ASP A 51 -2.86 8.60 -11.95
CA ASP A 51 -3.99 7.83 -12.49
C ASP A 51 -3.89 6.33 -12.18
N ALA A 52 -3.43 5.99 -10.97
CA ALA A 52 -3.26 4.62 -10.53
C ALA A 52 -4.25 4.27 -9.41
N LYS A 53 -4.74 3.03 -9.43
CA LYS A 53 -5.56 2.45 -8.36
C LYS A 53 -4.74 2.19 -7.09
N ALA A 54 -3.52 1.71 -7.28
CA ALA A 54 -2.53 1.53 -6.24
C ALA A 54 -1.14 1.50 -6.88
N PHE A 55 -0.12 1.89 -6.12
CA PHE A 55 1.26 1.75 -6.54
C PHE A 55 2.14 1.32 -5.37
N THR A 56 3.23 0.62 -5.68
CA THR A 56 4.23 0.21 -4.70
C THR A 56 5.51 1.01 -4.89
N CYS A 57 6.16 1.36 -3.79
CA CYS A 57 7.42 2.08 -3.76
C CYS A 57 8.30 1.47 -2.67
N ASP A 58 9.31 0.70 -3.08
CA ASP A 58 10.19 -0.04 -2.16
C ASP A 58 9.37 -1.02 -1.28
N THR A 59 9.27 -0.77 0.02
CA THR A 59 8.40 -1.49 0.97
C THR A 59 7.06 -0.79 1.25
N ASP A 60 6.77 0.36 0.64
CA ASP A 60 5.51 1.07 0.84
C ASP A 60 4.49 0.74 -0.26
N ILE A 61 3.24 0.47 0.13
CA ILE A 61 2.10 0.25 -0.75
C ILE A 61 1.12 1.40 -0.54
N VAL A 62 0.86 2.19 -1.59
CA VAL A 62 -0.08 3.31 -1.55
C VAL A 62 -1.34 2.93 -2.30
N VAL A 63 -2.49 3.01 -1.64
CA VAL A 63 -3.79 2.59 -2.21
C VAL A 63 -4.73 3.80 -2.31
N ASN A 64 -5.42 3.92 -3.45
CA ASN A 64 -6.38 4.99 -3.68
C ASN A 64 -7.64 4.83 -2.78
N ALA A 65 -8.26 5.95 -2.40
CA ALA A 65 -9.50 5.95 -1.62
C ALA A 65 -10.63 5.35 -2.45
N GLY A 66 -11.19 4.25 -1.97
CA GLY A 66 -12.26 3.51 -2.65
C GLY A 66 -11.83 2.16 -3.22
N GLU A 67 -10.52 1.90 -3.36
CA GLU A 67 -10.00 0.60 -3.82
C GLU A 67 -9.44 -0.26 -2.68
N TYR A 68 -9.20 0.30 -1.48
CA TYR A 68 -8.85 -0.48 -0.30
C TYR A 68 -10.10 -1.12 0.33
N GLY A 69 -10.57 -2.21 -0.30
CA GLY A 69 -11.51 -3.14 0.29
C GLY A 69 -10.75 -4.34 0.87
N PRO A 70 -10.56 -4.46 2.20
CA PRO A 70 -9.90 -5.63 2.79
C PRO A 70 -10.65 -6.95 2.51
N GLU A 71 -11.89 -6.85 2.04
CA GLU A 71 -12.84 -7.94 1.83
C GLU A 71 -13.27 -8.09 0.37
N SER A 72 -12.64 -7.41 -0.59
CA SER A 72 -12.98 -7.61 -2.01
C SER A 72 -12.46 -8.98 -2.49
N PRO A 73 -13.33 -9.95 -2.78
CA PRO A 73 -12.93 -11.19 -3.42
C PRO A 73 -12.63 -10.84 -4.88
N VAL A 74 -11.36 -10.81 -5.24
CA VAL A 74 -10.99 -10.98 -6.65
C VAL A 74 -11.37 -12.42 -7.01
N GLY A 75 -12.37 -12.53 -7.90
CA GLY A 75 -13.01 -13.79 -8.29
C GLY A 75 -12.13 -14.75 -9.06
#